data_AF-W6AIR2-F1
#
_entry.id   AF-W6AIR2-F1
#
_cell.length_a   1.000
_cell.length_b   1.000
_cell.length_c   1.000
_cell.angle_alpha   90.00
_cell.angle_beta   90.00
_cell.angle_gamma   90.00
#
_symmetry.space_group_name_H-M   'P 1'
#
loop_
_entity.id
_entity.type
_entity.pdbx_description
1 polymer ?
#
loop_
_entity_poly.entity_id
_entity_poly.type
_entity_poly.pdbx_seq_one_letter_code
_entity_poly.pdbx_strand_id
1 'polypeptide(L)'
;MKKLLSIIASASILVSAPLAAVACGKRDNSNGSEFDYEATLSEMLSSLKESFQIGMSKELNPYFFTDESKIDFLDYVNFENIFKLVVNANAPVIINHGTDEFNNIKNDLSQLVGWDNVLGNVKNDIVNNVNYRKLLVDGANPLQTRFDFDYITITKTSDDIVSINFRISSVAVYKNKMGQNEYETLNYNSSISIFQEKDVAEELNKLTLKMSENLASPEHANHFVLESDSGNITKNIGELEKSNYLNGFNSLFEAAVESDISLKRFTLDMSLAKLDSSLAMTAYSSPQEITYYDKHVVPGTENHVGVGTMFEYWNQPDKFDTFTSKWVLPYTEEKTGTPRKVLTPYVLSKIKADSNSSWALNHYALKESIEKFVFPTLSKSIEGNSSQFSISEENDNKTIAVYGTNISGMQVTFTNQMGVRITLDLPKNFFLIKQNTKQIDTNTLLRKWYNAAFEVQANFVWKVDGYQRLFQAFDAPQSIGAGQMIVNKSYNTEEVFEAVFDEYYIKSANADWKNYVSDWAILVNNENSENGTSAMSRFIKPSHSTTPRSNVKFYDWNTGLEVNPTIRMNFFSQGKYNSGLGNLVFDFGYNKTNFKFNSSPLYREWSFY
;
A
#
# COMPACT_ATOMS: atom_id res chain seq x y z
N MET A 1 15.38 37.05 5.32
CA MET A 1 14.70 36.03 6.13
C MET A 1 13.77 35.09 5.35
N LYS A 2 12.99 35.53 4.33
CA LYS A 2 12.18 34.61 3.50
C LYS A 2 12.96 33.65 2.58
N LYS A 3 14.25 33.92 2.28
CA LYS A 3 15.08 33.10 1.38
C LYS A 3 15.89 32.00 2.08
N LEU A 4 16.00 32.02 3.42
CA LEU A 4 16.68 30.95 4.17
C LEU A 4 15.69 29.82 4.57
N LEU A 5 14.43 30.17 4.84
CA LEU A 5 13.36 29.18 5.04
C LEU A 5 13.09 28.34 3.78
N SER A 6 13.38 28.84 2.57
CA SER A 6 13.21 28.04 1.35
C SER A 6 14.31 26.99 1.16
N ILE A 7 15.43 27.08 1.88
CA ILE A 7 16.55 26.13 1.79
C ILE A 7 16.35 24.96 2.78
N ILE A 8 15.76 25.20 3.95
CA ILE A 8 15.40 24.12 4.89
C ILE A 8 14.13 23.39 4.44
N ALA A 9 13.21 24.08 3.76
CA ALA A 9 12.04 23.47 3.12
C ALA A 9 12.37 22.68 1.83
N SER A 10 13.56 22.83 1.24
CA SER A 10 13.97 22.07 0.04
C SER A 10 14.86 20.87 0.36
N ALA A 11 15.42 20.76 1.56
CA ALA A 11 16.05 19.53 2.03
C ALA A 11 15.03 18.47 2.50
N SER A 12 13.78 18.85 2.73
CA SER A 12 12.67 17.98 3.14
C SER A 12 11.85 17.40 1.98
N ILE A 13 12.36 17.56 0.74
CA ILE A 13 11.77 16.99 -0.50
C ILE A 13 12.88 16.24 -1.28
N LEU A 14 13.58 15.32 -0.63
CA LEU A 14 14.04 14.12 -1.30
C LEU A 14 13.06 13.02 -0.95
N VAL A 15 11.89 13.17 -1.57
CA VAL A 15 10.87 12.14 -1.69
C VAL A 15 11.58 10.90 -2.17
N SER A 16 11.59 9.87 -1.33
CA SER A 16 11.72 8.49 -1.78
C SER A 16 10.61 8.28 -2.81
N ALA A 17 10.95 8.46 -4.09
CA ALA A 17 10.04 8.11 -5.17
C ALA A 17 9.63 6.64 -4.95
N PRO A 18 8.34 6.29 -5.08
CA PRO A 18 7.95 4.89 -5.08
C PRO A 18 8.71 4.21 -6.22
N LEU A 19 9.36 3.09 -5.91
CA LEU A 19 10.05 2.21 -6.87
C LEU A 19 9.16 1.93 -8.08
N ALA A 20 9.32 2.74 -9.13
CA ALA A 20 8.59 2.59 -10.39
C ALA A 20 9.37 3.22 -11.54
N ALA A 21 10.46 2.57 -11.95
CA ALA A 21 10.89 2.49 -13.36
C ALA A 21 12.26 1.81 -13.47
N VAL A 22 12.32 0.54 -13.88
CA VAL A 22 13.34 0.03 -14.82
C VAL A 22 12.72 -1.09 -15.66
N ALA A 23 12.99 -1.05 -16.97
CA ALA A 23 12.33 -1.80 -18.03
C ALA A 23 12.98 -3.17 -18.38
N CYS A 24 12.22 -3.94 -19.17
CA CYS A 24 12.42 -5.34 -19.58
C CYS A 24 13.73 -5.75 -20.28
N GLY A 25 14.07 -7.05 -20.10
CA GLY A 25 14.86 -7.90 -21.01
C GLY A 25 14.27 -9.32 -21.13
N LYS A 26 14.33 -9.91 -22.34
CA LYS A 26 13.62 -11.12 -22.84
C LYS A 26 14.11 -12.50 -22.30
N ARG A 27 13.13 -13.43 -22.12
CA ARG A 27 13.01 -14.92 -22.41
C ARG A 27 14.13 -15.89 -21.96
N ASP A 28 13.90 -17.15 -21.50
CA ASP A 28 12.99 -18.23 -21.93
C ASP A 28 12.74 -19.34 -20.86
N ASN A 29 11.63 -20.07 -21.03
CA ASN A 29 11.31 -21.48 -20.68
C ASN A 29 11.40 -22.02 -19.24
N SER A 30 10.25 -22.33 -18.62
CA SER A 30 9.71 -23.72 -18.44
C SER A 30 8.67 -23.82 -17.30
N ASN A 31 7.80 -24.82 -17.44
CA ASN A 31 6.58 -25.08 -16.66
C ASN A 31 6.79 -25.19 -15.14
N GLY A 32 6.13 -24.29 -14.43
CA GLY A 32 5.88 -24.21 -12.99
C GLY A 32 5.14 -22.89 -12.77
N SER A 33 4.35 -22.72 -11.69
CA SER A 33 3.81 -21.39 -11.37
C SER A 33 4.96 -20.38 -11.40
N GLU A 34 4.98 -19.49 -12.38
CA GLU A 34 6.11 -18.63 -12.67
C GLU A 34 6.37 -17.81 -11.41
N PHE A 35 7.53 -18.01 -10.77
CA PHE A 35 7.92 -17.22 -9.60
C PHE A 35 7.87 -15.75 -10.00
N ASP A 36 6.94 -14.99 -9.42
CA ASP A 36 6.81 -13.56 -9.70
C ASP A 36 7.94 -12.83 -8.99
N TYR A 37 9.07 -12.78 -9.68
CA TYR A 37 10.30 -12.21 -9.18
C TYR A 37 10.12 -10.76 -8.71
N GLU A 38 9.43 -9.92 -9.50
CA GLU A 38 9.25 -8.50 -9.20
C GLU A 38 8.39 -8.32 -7.96
N ALA A 39 7.35 -9.14 -7.86
CA ALA A 39 6.46 -9.15 -6.73
C ALA A 39 7.19 -9.49 -5.43
N THR A 40 7.90 -10.62 -5.44
CA THR A 40 8.65 -11.08 -4.27
C THR A 40 9.79 -10.12 -3.92
N LEU A 41 10.44 -9.47 -4.91
CA LEU A 41 11.45 -8.45 -4.67
C LEU A 41 10.87 -7.23 -3.95
N SER A 42 9.76 -6.70 -4.45
CA SER A 42 9.09 -5.56 -3.84
C SER A 42 8.67 -5.86 -2.38
N GLU A 43 8.13 -7.05 -2.15
CA GLU A 43 7.74 -7.52 -0.81
C GLU A 43 8.96 -7.66 0.12
N MET A 44 10.05 -8.25 -0.37
CA MET A 44 11.30 -8.41 0.38
C MET A 44 11.90 -7.06 0.75
N LEU A 45 12.02 -6.12 -0.21
CA LEU A 45 12.60 -4.79 0.06
C LEU A 45 11.75 -4.00 1.05
N SER A 46 10.42 -4.07 0.93
CA SER A 46 9.54 -3.41 1.90
C SER A 46 9.66 -4.03 3.29
N SER A 47 9.71 -5.37 3.38
CA SER A 47 9.91 -6.07 4.65
C SER A 47 11.26 -5.71 5.26
N LEU A 48 12.32 -5.64 4.45
CA LEU A 48 13.67 -5.32 4.88
C LEU A 48 13.75 -3.89 5.44
N LYS A 49 13.15 -2.92 4.74
CA LYS A 49 13.06 -1.54 5.21
C LYS A 49 12.36 -1.45 6.56
N GLU A 50 11.27 -2.19 6.74
CA GLU A 50 10.53 -2.20 8.00
C GLU A 50 11.33 -2.84 9.13
N SER A 51 11.92 -4.02 8.92
CA SER A 51 12.78 -4.68 9.91
C SER A 51 13.96 -3.80 10.33
N PHE A 52 14.54 -3.07 9.37
CA PHE A 52 15.59 -2.08 9.64
C PHE A 52 15.08 -0.91 10.49
N GLN A 53 13.92 -0.33 10.15
CA GLN A 53 13.33 0.78 10.92
C GLN A 53 12.95 0.36 12.35
N ILE A 54 12.29 -0.79 12.52
CA ILE A 54 11.95 -1.33 13.84
C ILE A 54 13.21 -1.60 14.66
N GLY A 55 14.22 -2.22 14.04
CA GLY A 55 15.51 -2.49 14.68
C GLY A 55 16.17 -1.22 15.19
N MET A 56 16.35 -0.21 14.32
CA MET A 56 16.96 1.07 14.69
C MET A 56 16.16 1.81 15.77
N SER A 57 14.84 1.82 15.66
CA SER A 57 13.93 2.46 16.62
C SER A 57 14.10 1.86 18.03
N LYS A 58 14.20 0.53 18.15
CA LYS A 58 14.40 -0.16 19.43
C LYS A 58 15.73 0.22 20.10
N GLU A 59 16.79 0.38 19.32
CA GLU A 59 18.11 0.72 19.84
C GLU A 59 18.23 2.22 20.21
N LEU A 60 17.61 3.12 19.44
CA LEU A 60 17.84 4.55 19.56
C LEU A 60 16.77 5.33 20.33
N ASN A 61 15.51 4.88 20.32
CA ASN A 61 14.44 5.56 21.06
C ASN A 61 14.70 5.69 22.57
N PRO A 62 15.35 4.72 23.27
CA PRO A 62 15.68 4.88 24.68
C PRO A 62 16.55 6.10 25.00
N TYR A 63 17.27 6.64 24.00
CA TYR A 63 18.17 7.79 24.14
C TYR A 63 17.58 9.07 23.55
N PHE A 64 16.35 9.03 23.01
CA PHE A 64 15.73 10.18 22.32
C PHE A 64 15.66 11.43 23.21
N PHE A 65 15.29 11.25 24.48
CA PHE A 65 15.49 12.23 25.55
C PHE A 65 16.47 11.65 26.56
N THR A 66 17.63 12.29 26.72
CA THR A 66 18.69 11.78 27.58
C THR A 66 19.26 12.88 28.47
N ASP A 67 19.88 12.48 29.57
CA ASP A 67 20.67 13.33 30.44
C ASP A 67 22.09 12.77 30.55
N GLU A 68 23.02 13.54 31.13
CA GLU A 68 24.43 13.16 31.23
C GLU A 68 24.64 11.80 31.90
N SER A 69 23.80 11.41 32.86
CA SER A 69 23.97 10.13 33.57
C SER A 69 23.64 8.90 32.71
N LYS A 70 22.88 9.06 31.63
CA LYS A 70 22.51 7.97 30.72
C LYS A 70 23.49 7.75 29.58
N ILE A 71 24.38 8.71 29.33
CA ILE A 71 25.35 8.71 28.23
C ILE A 71 26.78 8.92 28.73
N ASP A 72 27.02 8.74 30.04
CA ASP A 72 28.33 8.94 30.68
C ASP A 72 29.43 8.00 30.15
N PHE A 73 29.04 6.91 29.50
CA PHE A 73 29.92 5.97 28.81
C PHE A 73 30.36 6.45 27.42
N LEU A 74 29.82 7.56 26.91
CA LEU A 74 30.23 8.18 25.65
C LEU A 74 31.35 9.21 25.90
N ASP A 75 32.39 9.20 25.08
CA ASP A 75 33.58 10.02 25.32
C ASP A 75 33.38 11.50 24.92
N TYR A 76 32.73 11.74 23.78
CA TYR A 76 32.56 13.05 23.17
C TYR A 76 31.13 13.59 23.28
N VAL A 77 30.12 12.74 23.11
CA VAL A 77 28.70 13.10 23.17
C VAL A 77 28.27 13.26 24.63
N ASN A 78 28.39 14.50 25.10
CA ASN A 78 27.87 15.00 26.38
C ASN A 78 27.37 16.43 26.20
N PHE A 79 26.65 16.97 27.19
CA PHE A 79 26.04 18.30 27.08
C PHE A 79 27.09 19.37 26.81
N GLU A 80 28.19 19.39 27.57
CA GLU A 80 29.20 20.46 27.48
C GLU A 80 29.86 20.53 26.09
N ASN A 81 30.31 19.38 25.58
CA ASN A 81 30.97 19.29 24.27
C ASN A 81 30.02 19.66 23.13
N ILE A 82 28.79 19.14 23.16
CA ILE A 82 27.79 19.41 22.12
C ILE A 82 27.32 20.86 22.18
N PHE A 83 27.11 21.42 23.38
CA PHE A 83 26.72 22.81 23.56
C PHE A 83 27.78 23.80 23.06
N LYS A 84 29.07 23.52 23.26
CA LYS A 84 30.17 24.36 22.73
C LYS A 84 30.09 24.54 21.22
N LEU A 85 29.60 23.54 20.48
CA LEU A 85 29.44 23.61 19.02
C LEU A 85 28.33 24.58 18.58
N VAL A 86 27.40 24.92 19.47
CA VAL A 86 26.19 25.69 19.15
C VAL A 86 25.94 26.91 20.06
N VAL A 87 26.80 27.19 21.03
CA VAL A 87 26.60 28.26 22.03
C VAL A 87 26.31 29.63 21.41
N ASN A 88 26.95 29.95 20.28
CA ASN A 88 26.80 31.21 19.55
C ASN A 88 25.94 31.07 18.27
N ALA A 89 25.30 29.92 18.06
CA ALA A 89 24.52 29.64 16.87
C ALA A 89 23.05 30.04 17.07
N ASN A 90 22.49 30.77 16.09
CA ASN A 90 21.06 31.13 16.04
C ASN A 90 20.26 30.20 15.10
N ALA A 91 20.89 29.16 14.57
CA ALA A 91 20.33 28.20 13.63
C ALA A 91 21.01 26.84 13.81
N PRO A 92 20.41 25.74 13.32
CA PRO A 92 21.05 24.42 13.34
C PRO A 92 22.44 24.45 12.68
N VAL A 93 23.43 23.87 13.35
CA VAL A 93 24.80 23.75 12.86
C VAL A 93 24.96 22.38 12.20
N ILE A 94 25.34 22.37 10.92
CA ILE A 94 25.65 21.14 10.19
C ILE A 94 27.09 20.75 10.51
N ILE A 95 27.30 19.54 11.02
CA ILE A 95 28.64 19.00 11.23
C ILE A 95 29.10 18.35 9.94
N ASN A 96 30.15 18.90 9.34
CA ASN A 96 30.60 18.46 8.02
C ASN A 96 31.25 17.08 8.11
N HIS A 97 30.95 16.24 7.11
CA HIS A 97 31.60 14.93 6.97
C HIS A 97 33.12 15.02 7.00
N GLY A 98 33.73 14.09 7.73
CA GLY A 98 35.19 13.95 7.82
C GLY A 98 35.90 14.92 8.77
N THR A 99 35.21 15.83 9.46
CA THR A 99 35.83 16.62 10.54
C THR A 99 36.01 15.78 11.81
N ASP A 100 36.88 16.22 12.71
CA ASP A 100 37.11 15.55 13.99
C ASP A 100 35.82 15.48 14.82
N GLU A 101 35.03 16.56 14.84
CA GLU A 101 33.74 16.61 15.51
C GLU A 101 32.76 15.58 14.92
N PHE A 102 32.70 15.48 13.58
CA PHE A 102 31.83 14.49 12.93
C PHE A 102 32.22 13.08 13.31
N ASN A 103 33.51 12.75 13.23
CA ASN A 103 34.01 11.41 13.50
C ASN A 103 33.82 11.04 14.98
N ASN A 104 34.03 11.97 15.90
CA ASN A 104 33.83 11.74 17.33
C ASN A 104 32.35 11.50 17.65
N ILE A 105 31.43 12.35 17.17
CA ILE A 105 29.99 12.16 17.37
C ILE A 105 29.54 10.85 16.73
N LYS A 106 29.96 10.56 15.49
CA LYS A 106 29.67 9.30 14.80
C LYS A 106 30.12 8.08 15.60
N ASN A 107 31.34 8.11 16.15
CA ASN A 107 31.88 6.99 16.90
C ASN A 107 31.03 6.71 18.14
N ASP A 108 30.68 7.73 18.90
CA ASP A 108 29.83 7.60 20.09
C ASP A 108 28.41 7.14 19.76
N LEU A 109 27.75 7.80 18.79
CA LEU A 109 26.41 7.39 18.36
C LEU A 109 26.39 5.96 17.82
N SER A 110 27.50 5.48 17.22
CA SER A 110 27.62 4.08 16.78
C SER A 110 27.63 3.08 17.94
N GLN A 111 28.02 3.50 19.15
CA GLN A 111 28.01 2.64 20.35
C GLN A 111 26.59 2.39 20.86
N LEU A 112 25.66 3.32 20.58
CA LEU A 112 24.24 3.20 20.96
C LEU A 112 23.50 2.17 20.11
N VAL A 113 24.00 1.85 18.92
CA VAL A 113 23.34 0.94 17.99
C VAL A 113 23.87 -0.47 18.17
N GLY A 114 23.09 -1.33 18.84
CA GLY A 114 23.29 -2.77 18.86
C GLY A 114 23.07 -3.40 17.49
N TRP A 115 24.03 -3.26 16.58
CA TRP A 115 23.89 -3.70 15.18
C TRP A 115 23.52 -5.18 15.04
N ASP A 116 24.02 -6.04 15.94
CA ASP A 116 23.68 -7.46 15.94
C ASP A 116 22.19 -7.71 16.22
N ASN A 117 21.53 -6.86 17.01
CA ASN A 117 20.08 -6.92 17.22
C ASN A 117 19.33 -6.55 15.93
N VAL A 118 19.80 -5.51 15.22
CA VAL A 118 19.25 -5.11 13.92
C VAL A 118 19.41 -6.24 12.89
N LEU A 119 20.62 -6.83 12.81
CA LEU A 119 20.89 -7.98 11.96
C LEU A 119 20.04 -9.21 12.34
N GLY A 120 19.80 -9.42 13.64
CA GLY A 120 18.95 -10.47 14.17
C GLY A 120 17.51 -10.35 13.69
N ASN A 121 16.94 -9.14 13.73
CA ASN A 121 15.59 -8.87 13.21
C ASN A 121 15.53 -9.18 11.70
N VAL A 122 16.48 -8.68 10.92
CA VAL A 122 16.55 -8.94 9.46
C VAL A 122 16.74 -10.43 9.16
N LYS A 123 17.52 -11.16 9.97
CA LYS A 123 17.70 -12.61 9.79
C LYS A 123 16.38 -13.35 9.96
N ASN A 124 15.64 -13.05 11.02
CA ASN A 124 14.35 -13.69 11.28
C ASN A 124 13.33 -13.38 10.18
N ASP A 125 13.33 -12.14 9.70
CA ASP A 125 12.29 -11.64 8.80
C ASP A 125 12.55 -11.91 7.32
N ILE A 126 13.83 -11.89 6.93
CA ILE A 126 14.24 -11.90 5.53
C ILE A 126 14.99 -13.18 5.20
N VAL A 127 16.05 -13.50 5.96
CA VAL A 127 16.93 -14.64 5.65
C VAL A 127 16.20 -15.97 5.83
N ASN A 128 15.38 -16.09 6.87
CA ASN A 128 14.63 -17.31 7.16
C ASN A 128 13.37 -17.47 6.28
N ASN A 129 12.98 -16.43 5.54
CA ASN A 129 11.83 -16.51 4.65
C ASN A 129 12.18 -17.29 3.38
N VAL A 130 11.52 -18.45 3.22
CA VAL A 130 11.79 -19.40 2.12
C VAL A 130 11.54 -18.77 0.75
N ASN A 131 10.60 -17.82 0.65
CA ASN A 131 10.26 -17.14 -0.61
C ASN A 131 11.37 -16.18 -1.05
N TYR A 132 12.09 -15.58 -0.11
CA TYR A 132 13.14 -14.59 -0.41
C TYR A 132 14.48 -15.22 -0.73
N ARG A 133 14.68 -16.51 -0.44
CA ARG A 133 15.99 -17.19 -0.58
C ARG A 133 16.64 -17.03 -1.95
N LYS A 134 15.85 -16.95 -3.03
CA LYS A 134 16.35 -16.76 -4.41
C LYS A 134 16.85 -15.33 -4.68
N LEU A 135 16.38 -14.36 -3.91
CA LEU A 135 16.75 -12.94 -3.99
C LEU A 135 17.99 -12.60 -3.15
N LEU A 136 18.40 -13.48 -2.24
CA LEU A 136 19.53 -13.25 -1.36
C LEU A 136 20.85 -13.64 -2.01
N VAL A 137 21.89 -12.81 -1.79
CA VAL A 137 23.27 -13.16 -2.16
C VAL A 137 23.73 -14.28 -1.24
N ASP A 138 23.91 -15.47 -1.81
CA ASP A 138 24.33 -16.71 -1.14
C ASP A 138 23.51 -17.09 0.10
N GLY A 139 22.25 -16.64 0.16
CA GLY A 139 21.38 -16.86 1.33
C GLY A 139 21.81 -16.08 2.58
N ALA A 140 22.71 -15.11 2.45
CA ALA A 140 23.19 -14.29 3.55
C ALA A 140 22.21 -13.16 3.90
N ASN A 141 22.44 -12.51 5.04
CA ASN A 141 21.74 -11.29 5.41
C ASN A 141 22.01 -10.21 4.35
N PRO A 142 20.98 -9.52 3.82
CA PRO A 142 21.17 -8.47 2.81
C PRO A 142 21.93 -7.26 3.36
N LEU A 143 21.93 -7.01 4.68
CA LEU A 143 22.69 -5.93 5.32
C LEU A 143 24.13 -6.38 5.63
N GLN A 144 24.90 -6.62 4.57
CA GLN A 144 26.29 -7.10 4.70
C GLN A 144 27.25 -6.01 5.16
N THR A 145 26.98 -4.76 4.79
CA THR A 145 27.73 -3.60 5.25
C THR A 145 27.14 -3.08 6.56
N ARG A 146 28.00 -2.67 7.49
CA ARG A 146 27.57 -1.90 8.66
C ARG A 146 26.87 -0.61 8.20
N PHE A 147 26.12 0.00 9.10
CA PHE A 147 25.53 1.31 8.88
C PHE A 147 26.58 2.43 8.94
N ASP A 148 26.22 3.59 8.38
CA ASP A 148 26.98 4.83 8.48
C ASP A 148 26.05 6.01 8.80
N PHE A 149 26.61 7.15 9.22
CA PHE A 149 25.90 8.39 9.45
C PHE A 149 26.03 9.29 8.22
N ASP A 150 24.91 9.58 7.57
CA ASP A 150 24.85 10.40 6.37
C ASP A 150 24.89 11.90 6.65
N TYR A 151 24.35 12.33 7.78
CA TYR A 151 24.43 13.73 8.21
C TYR A 151 24.23 13.80 9.72
N ILE A 152 24.83 14.82 10.32
CA ILE A 152 24.67 15.19 11.73
C ILE A 152 24.43 16.70 11.78
N THR A 153 23.35 17.12 12.44
CA THR A 153 23.07 18.52 12.74
C THR A 153 22.83 18.71 14.21
N ILE A 154 23.34 19.79 14.77
CA ILE A 154 23.18 20.13 16.19
C ILE A 154 22.37 21.40 16.30
N THR A 155 21.37 21.38 17.16
CA THR A 155 20.51 22.53 17.43
C THR A 155 20.60 22.85 18.91
N LYS A 156 20.85 24.14 19.22
CA LYS A 156 20.64 24.68 20.56
C LYS A 156 19.14 24.95 20.73
N THR A 157 18.48 24.15 21.57
CA THR A 157 17.05 24.34 21.85
C THR A 157 16.86 25.38 22.95
N SER A 158 17.72 25.35 23.96
CA SER A 158 17.79 26.32 25.05
C SER A 158 19.19 26.33 25.67
N ASP A 159 19.41 27.08 26.74
CA ASP A 159 20.70 27.12 27.45
C ASP A 159 21.00 25.83 28.23
N ASP A 160 19.98 24.99 28.45
CA ASP A 160 20.00 23.73 29.20
C ASP A 160 19.66 22.50 28.33
N ILE A 161 19.43 22.68 27.02
CA ILE A 161 19.05 21.60 26.10
C ILE A 161 19.71 21.76 24.73
N VAL A 162 20.35 20.68 24.27
CA VAL A 162 20.89 20.56 22.90
C VAL A 162 20.37 19.30 22.24
N SER A 163 20.10 19.37 20.95
CA SER A 163 19.59 18.24 20.17
C SER A 163 20.54 17.91 19.02
N ILE A 164 20.94 16.64 18.94
CA ILE A 164 21.68 16.08 17.81
C ILE A 164 20.65 15.38 16.91
N ASN A 165 20.47 15.85 15.68
CA ASN A 165 19.66 15.19 14.67
C ASN A 165 20.57 14.51 13.67
N PHE A 166 20.25 13.28 13.28
CA PHE A 166 21.11 12.52 12.39
C PHE A 166 20.32 11.56 11.50
N ARG A 167 20.94 11.17 10.39
CA ARG A 167 20.47 10.09 9.53
C ARG A 167 21.49 8.98 9.47
N ILE A 168 21.02 7.78 9.75
CA ILE A 168 21.76 6.55 9.55
C ILE A 168 21.36 5.96 8.20
N SER A 169 22.34 5.52 7.43
CA SER A 169 22.14 4.76 6.21
C SER A 169 22.79 3.38 6.29
N SER A 170 22.23 2.42 5.56
CA SER A 170 22.84 1.11 5.35
C SER A 170 22.54 0.65 3.92
N VAL A 171 23.44 -0.14 3.35
CA VAL A 171 23.27 -0.67 1.99
C VAL A 171 22.83 -2.13 2.08
N ALA A 172 21.67 -2.42 1.52
CA ALA A 172 21.17 -3.76 1.31
C ALA A 172 21.65 -4.31 -0.03
N VAL A 173 22.13 -5.55 -0.05
CA VAL A 173 22.57 -6.25 -1.26
C VAL A 173 21.63 -7.42 -1.56
N TYR A 174 21.15 -7.50 -2.79
CA TYR A 174 20.27 -8.57 -3.27
C TYR A 174 20.59 -8.98 -4.70
N LYS A 175 20.10 -10.15 -5.13
CA LYS A 175 20.23 -10.63 -6.51
C LYS A 175 19.06 -10.11 -7.33
N ASN A 176 19.34 -9.49 -8.46
CA ASN A 176 18.36 -9.13 -9.46
C ASN A 176 17.87 -10.35 -10.25
N LYS A 177 16.92 -10.16 -11.18
CA LYS A 177 16.36 -11.25 -11.99
C LYS A 177 17.40 -12.00 -12.84
N MET A 178 18.51 -11.34 -13.18
CA MET A 178 19.64 -11.92 -13.91
C MET A 178 20.65 -12.62 -12.98
N GLY A 179 20.40 -12.62 -11.67
CA GLY A 179 21.32 -13.17 -10.66
C GLY A 179 22.50 -12.25 -10.33
N GLN A 180 22.49 -11.00 -10.80
CA GLN A 180 23.53 -10.00 -10.51
C GLN A 180 23.22 -9.27 -9.21
N ASN A 181 24.24 -8.77 -8.53
CA ASN A 181 24.03 -8.01 -7.30
C ASN A 181 23.49 -6.60 -7.61
N GLU A 182 22.43 -6.23 -6.92
CA GLU A 182 21.88 -4.88 -6.85
C GLU A 182 21.88 -4.37 -5.40
N TYR A 183 21.79 -3.04 -5.27
CA TYR A 183 21.99 -2.33 -4.03
C TYR A 183 20.82 -1.40 -3.76
N GLU A 184 20.28 -1.43 -2.55
CA GLU A 184 19.25 -0.51 -2.07
C GLU A 184 19.75 0.20 -0.81
N THR A 185 19.65 1.53 -0.78
CA THR A 185 20.00 2.32 0.42
C THR A 185 18.80 2.40 1.35
N LEU A 186 18.96 1.91 2.56
CA LEU A 186 18.01 2.06 3.65
C LEU A 186 18.41 3.25 4.51
N ASN A 187 17.42 4.06 4.91
CA ASN A 187 17.63 5.26 5.71
C ASN A 187 16.76 5.24 6.96
N TYR A 188 17.34 5.72 8.07
CA TYR A 188 16.65 5.94 9.34
C TYR A 188 17.05 7.31 9.90
N ASN A 189 16.06 8.15 10.21
CA ASN A 189 16.29 9.46 10.80
C ASN A 189 15.92 9.41 12.29
N SER A 190 16.74 10.02 13.14
CA SER A 190 16.46 10.14 14.56
C SER A 190 17.11 11.39 15.16
N SER A 191 16.82 11.63 16.43
CA SER A 191 17.42 12.68 17.21
C SER A 191 17.66 12.23 18.65
N ILE A 192 18.63 12.88 19.29
CA ILE A 192 18.94 12.73 20.71
C ILE A 192 18.97 14.14 21.29
N SER A 193 18.07 14.42 22.22
CA SER A 193 18.05 15.66 22.99
C SER A 193 18.69 15.42 24.34
N ILE A 194 19.79 16.12 24.61
CA ILE A 194 20.60 16.03 25.82
C ILE A 194 20.20 17.19 26.74
N PHE A 195 19.72 16.85 27.92
CA PHE A 195 19.28 17.80 28.95
C PHE A 195 20.35 17.93 30.02
N GLN A 196 20.61 19.16 30.44
CA GLN A 196 21.38 19.42 31.64
C GLN A 196 20.61 19.03 32.90
N GLU A 197 19.27 19.22 32.90
CA GLU A 197 18.38 18.82 34.00
C GLU A 197 17.79 17.42 33.78
N LYS A 198 18.12 16.49 34.68
CA LYS A 198 17.66 15.10 34.64
C LYS A 198 16.14 14.94 34.68
N ASP A 199 15.47 15.68 35.57
CA ASP A 199 14.03 15.51 35.83
C ASP A 199 13.16 15.75 34.58
N VAL A 200 13.56 16.68 33.71
CA VAL A 200 12.82 16.98 32.47
C VAL A 200 12.94 15.85 31.46
N ALA A 201 14.15 15.29 31.29
CA ALA A 201 14.36 14.16 30.39
C ALA A 201 13.60 12.91 30.85
N GLU A 202 13.56 12.66 32.16
CA GLU A 202 12.80 11.53 32.73
C GLU A 202 11.29 11.68 32.52
N GLU A 203 10.74 12.87 32.75
CA GLU A 203 9.32 13.13 32.52
C GLU A 203 8.93 13.03 31.05
N LEU A 204 9.76 13.52 30.11
CA LEU A 204 9.51 13.39 28.67
C LEU A 204 9.58 11.94 28.18
N ASN A 205 10.53 11.16 28.70
CA ASN A 205 10.58 9.72 28.46
C ASN A 205 9.32 9.03 29.00
N LYS A 206 8.87 9.40 30.20
CA LYS A 206 7.65 8.87 30.81
C LYS A 206 6.40 9.21 30.00
N LEU A 207 6.28 10.46 29.54
CA LEU A 207 5.22 10.90 28.64
C LEU A 207 5.20 10.06 27.36
N THR A 208 6.35 9.90 26.72
CA THR A 208 6.50 9.12 25.49
C THR A 208 6.09 7.66 25.69
N LEU A 209 6.56 7.03 26.77
CA LEU A 209 6.20 5.66 27.12
C LEU A 209 4.69 5.52 27.30
N LYS A 210 4.07 6.41 28.09
CA LYS A 210 2.61 6.41 28.29
C LYS A 210 1.82 6.61 27.02
N MET A 211 2.26 7.51 26.14
CA MET A 211 1.61 7.70 24.84
C MET A 211 1.69 6.43 24.00
N SER A 212 2.85 5.77 23.95
CA SER A 212 3.04 4.50 23.24
C SER A 212 2.20 3.38 23.84
N GLU A 213 2.15 3.26 25.17
CA GLU A 213 1.34 2.26 25.88
C GLU A 213 -0.16 2.48 25.64
N ASN A 214 -0.62 3.74 25.70
CA ASN A 214 -2.01 4.08 25.40
C ASN A 214 -2.36 3.73 23.96
N LEU A 215 -1.51 4.08 22.99
CA LEU A 215 -1.70 3.72 21.57
C LEU A 215 -1.75 2.22 21.34
N ALA A 216 -0.94 1.46 22.07
CA ALA A 216 -0.90 0.00 21.98
C ALA A 216 -2.04 -0.70 22.74
N SER A 217 -2.79 0.01 23.60
CA SER A 217 -3.82 -0.59 24.44
C SER A 217 -5.06 -1.00 23.64
N PRO A 218 -5.87 -1.97 24.13
CA PRO A 218 -7.09 -2.41 23.43
C PRO A 218 -8.07 -1.27 23.16
N GLU A 219 -8.11 -0.29 24.05
CA GLU A 219 -9.00 0.86 24.01
C GLU A 219 -8.70 1.78 22.82
N HIS A 220 -7.41 2.01 22.51
CA HIS A 220 -7.03 2.97 21.47
C HIS A 220 -6.48 2.30 20.19
N ALA A 221 -5.85 1.14 20.29
CA ALA A 221 -5.32 0.41 19.14
C ALA A 221 -6.41 0.14 18.08
N ASN A 222 -7.66 0.02 18.51
CA ASN A 222 -8.82 -0.30 17.66
C ASN A 222 -9.74 0.91 17.38
N HIS A 223 -9.34 2.12 17.78
CA HIS A 223 -10.21 3.31 17.77
C HIS A 223 -10.24 4.06 16.44
N PHE A 224 -9.13 4.08 15.70
CA PHE A 224 -9.03 4.90 14.49
C PHE A 224 -9.76 4.24 13.31
N VAL A 225 -10.67 5.00 12.69
CA VAL A 225 -11.54 4.50 11.61
C VAL A 225 -11.56 5.45 10.42
N LEU A 226 -11.34 4.91 9.22
CA LEU A 226 -11.61 5.52 7.93
C LEU A 226 -12.93 5.01 7.38
N GLU A 227 -13.93 5.89 7.29
CA GLU A 227 -15.19 5.58 6.60
C GLU A 227 -15.01 5.79 5.09
N SER A 228 -14.87 4.71 4.33
CA SER A 228 -14.69 4.71 2.87
C SER A 228 -15.26 3.45 2.23
N ASP A 229 -16.06 3.63 1.18
CA ASP A 229 -16.54 2.54 0.32
C ASP A 229 -15.56 2.20 -0.82
N SER A 230 -14.43 2.92 -0.88
CA SER A 230 -13.49 2.76 -1.97
C SER A 230 -12.60 1.55 -1.74
N GLY A 231 -12.51 0.69 -2.75
CA GLY A 231 -11.52 -0.37 -2.81
C GLY A 231 -10.15 0.06 -3.29
N ASN A 232 -9.93 1.36 -3.51
CA ASN A 232 -8.64 1.89 -3.97
C ASN A 232 -7.72 2.14 -2.77
N ILE A 233 -6.87 1.17 -2.44
CA ILE A 233 -5.97 1.24 -1.29
C ILE A 233 -5.02 2.44 -1.40
N THR A 234 -4.43 2.68 -2.57
CA THR A 234 -3.50 3.81 -2.79
C THR A 234 -4.19 5.15 -2.58
N LYS A 235 -5.41 5.31 -3.10
CA LYS A 235 -6.22 6.52 -2.88
C LYS A 235 -6.54 6.68 -1.40
N ASN A 236 -6.97 5.62 -0.73
CA ASN A 236 -7.30 5.65 0.69
C ASN A 236 -6.08 6.05 1.54
N ILE A 237 -4.88 5.53 1.25
CA ILE A 237 -3.63 5.97 1.90
C ILE A 237 -3.43 7.48 1.73
N GLY A 238 -3.61 8.01 0.51
CA GLY A 238 -3.53 9.46 0.24
C GLY A 238 -4.65 10.29 0.89
N GLU A 239 -5.76 9.67 1.30
CA GLU A 239 -6.82 10.32 2.09
C GLU A 239 -6.49 10.34 3.58
N LEU A 240 -5.75 9.35 4.10
CA LEU A 240 -5.31 9.33 5.50
C LEU A 240 -4.50 10.59 5.83
N GLU A 241 -3.61 11.02 4.94
CA GLU A 241 -2.80 12.24 5.10
C GLU A 241 -3.63 13.53 5.26
N LYS A 242 -4.90 13.54 4.84
CA LYS A 242 -5.77 14.73 4.80
C LYS A 242 -6.82 14.74 5.91
N SER A 243 -6.84 13.72 6.74
CA SER A 243 -7.93 13.44 7.69
C SER A 243 -7.64 13.99 9.10
N ASN A 244 -8.68 14.11 9.92
CA ASN A 244 -8.60 14.63 11.29
C ASN A 244 -8.15 13.60 12.34
N TYR A 245 -7.43 12.52 11.97
CA TYR A 245 -6.96 11.52 12.95
C TYR A 245 -6.05 12.12 14.02
N LEU A 246 -5.46 13.28 13.75
CA LEU A 246 -4.67 14.06 14.71
C LEU A 246 -5.46 14.42 15.98
N ASN A 247 -6.79 14.53 15.92
CA ASN A 247 -7.61 14.80 17.11
C ASN A 247 -7.59 13.64 18.12
N GLY A 248 -7.47 12.39 17.66
CA GLY A 248 -7.36 11.23 18.54
C GLY A 248 -6.03 11.20 19.31
N PHE A 249 -4.99 11.86 18.79
CA PHE A 249 -3.70 11.99 19.49
C PHE A 249 -3.77 13.01 20.64
N ASN A 250 -4.59 14.05 20.52
CA ASN A 250 -4.82 14.98 21.62
C ASN A 250 -5.46 14.26 22.82
N SER A 251 -6.47 13.41 22.60
CA SER A 251 -7.08 12.65 23.70
C SER A 251 -6.12 11.65 24.34
N LEU A 252 -5.25 11.02 23.55
CA LEU A 252 -4.21 10.11 24.05
C LEU A 252 -3.19 10.83 24.94
N PHE A 253 -2.79 12.03 24.52
CA PHE A 253 -1.91 12.90 25.29
C PHE A 253 -2.57 13.40 26.56
N GLU A 254 -3.82 13.85 26.48
CA GLU A 254 -4.61 14.27 27.65
C GLU A 254 -4.69 13.14 28.67
N ALA A 255 -4.99 11.89 28.26
CA ALA A 255 -5.00 10.74 29.15
C ALA A 255 -3.61 10.45 29.77
N ALA A 256 -2.53 10.58 29.00
CA ALA A 256 -1.17 10.43 29.51
C ALA A 256 -0.84 11.49 30.57
N VAL A 257 -1.26 12.74 30.36
CA VAL A 257 -1.04 13.87 31.26
C VAL A 257 -1.95 13.83 32.49
N GLU A 258 -3.20 13.42 32.37
CA GLU A 258 -4.13 13.32 33.50
C GLU A 258 -3.72 12.24 34.50
N SER A 259 -3.13 11.15 34.00
CA SER A 259 -2.65 10.05 34.84
C SER A 259 -1.37 10.37 35.63
N ASP A 260 -0.73 11.53 35.42
CA ASP A 260 0.43 11.97 36.21
C ASP A 260 0.59 13.48 36.26
N ILE A 261 0.55 14.02 37.48
CA ILE A 261 0.61 15.46 37.73
C ILE A 261 1.91 16.11 37.24
N SER A 262 3.03 15.40 37.21
CA SER A 262 4.30 15.96 36.71
C SER A 262 4.22 16.31 35.22
N LEU A 263 3.37 15.61 34.47
CA LEU A 263 3.24 15.78 33.03
C LEU A 263 2.34 16.97 32.64
N LYS A 264 1.63 17.58 33.60
CA LYS A 264 0.70 18.70 33.32
C LYS A 264 1.36 19.97 32.79
N ARG A 265 2.69 20.07 32.89
CA ARG A 265 3.46 21.20 32.34
C ARG A 265 3.67 21.10 30.83
N PHE A 266 3.40 19.95 30.23
CA PHE A 266 3.59 19.73 28.80
C PHE A 266 2.30 20.01 28.02
N THR A 267 2.45 20.53 26.81
CA THR A 267 1.38 20.67 25.83
C THR A 267 1.78 20.05 24.51
N LEU A 268 0.85 19.37 23.85
CA LEU A 268 1.07 18.77 22.54
C LEU A 268 0.80 19.79 21.43
N ASP A 269 1.70 19.84 20.46
CA ASP A 269 1.55 20.57 19.20
C ASP A 269 1.61 19.57 18.03
N MET A 270 0.54 19.53 17.25
CA MET A 270 0.36 18.63 16.12
C MET A 270 0.46 19.35 14.77
N SER A 271 0.85 20.64 14.77
CA SER A 271 0.86 21.48 13.55
C SER A 271 1.82 20.99 12.47
N LEU A 272 2.87 20.27 12.85
CA LEU A 272 3.85 19.66 11.95
C LEU A 272 3.68 18.14 11.81
N ALA A 273 2.65 17.56 12.44
CA ALA A 273 2.45 16.13 12.44
C ALA A 273 2.13 15.61 11.03
N LYS A 274 2.72 14.47 10.68
CA LYS A 274 2.55 13.79 9.40
C LYS A 274 2.27 12.32 9.60
N LEU A 275 1.32 11.80 8.82
CA LEU A 275 1.00 10.39 8.74
C LEU A 275 1.74 9.76 7.56
N ASP A 276 2.29 8.59 7.78
CA ASP A 276 3.01 7.80 6.77
C ASP A 276 2.50 6.36 6.80
N SER A 277 1.83 5.95 5.72
CA SER A 277 1.32 4.59 5.52
C SER A 277 1.71 4.10 4.12
N SER A 278 1.73 2.79 3.93
CA SER A 278 2.14 2.18 2.67
C SER A 278 1.30 0.96 2.33
N LEU A 279 1.32 0.56 1.06
CA LEU A 279 0.64 -0.66 0.59
C LEU A 279 1.12 -1.90 1.34
N ALA A 280 2.42 -1.97 1.67
CA ALA A 280 2.98 -3.10 2.41
C ALA A 280 2.46 -3.15 3.86
N MET A 281 2.14 -2.00 4.46
CA MET A 281 1.52 -1.90 5.78
C MET A 281 -0.02 -2.02 5.72
N THR A 282 -0.59 -2.53 4.62
CA THR A 282 -2.04 -2.62 4.49
C THR A 282 -2.52 -4.07 4.40
N ALA A 283 -3.51 -4.41 5.22
CA ALA A 283 -4.28 -5.64 5.13
C ALA A 283 -5.69 -5.37 4.59
N TYR A 284 -6.27 -6.36 3.91
CA TYR A 284 -7.59 -6.25 3.31
C TYR A 284 -8.45 -7.49 3.58
N SER A 285 -9.77 -7.29 3.52
CA SER A 285 -10.76 -8.29 3.92
C SER A 285 -11.11 -9.32 2.84
N SER A 286 -10.38 -9.32 1.73
CA SER A 286 -10.57 -10.34 0.71
C SER A 286 -9.89 -11.65 1.13
N PRO A 287 -10.60 -12.79 1.12
CA PRO A 287 -9.99 -14.08 1.38
C PRO A 287 -8.85 -14.38 0.41
N GLN A 288 -7.72 -14.85 0.92
CA GLN A 288 -6.57 -15.26 0.10
C GLN A 288 -6.84 -16.61 -0.58
N GLU A 289 -6.37 -16.76 -1.81
CA GLU A 289 -6.67 -17.91 -2.68
C GLU A 289 -6.12 -19.26 -2.18
N ILE A 290 -6.91 -20.31 -2.43
CA ILE A 290 -6.39 -21.63 -2.82
C ILE A 290 -7.04 -21.93 -4.18
N THR A 291 -6.30 -21.77 -5.27
CA THR A 291 -6.85 -21.87 -6.62
C THR A 291 -7.14 -23.32 -7.03
N TYR A 292 -8.35 -23.59 -7.51
CA TYR A 292 -8.66 -24.66 -8.47
C TYR A 292 -9.63 -24.10 -9.52
N TYR A 293 -9.35 -24.35 -10.79
CA TYR A 293 -10.14 -23.88 -11.93
C TYR A 293 -11.41 -24.72 -12.10
N ASP A 294 -12.60 -24.09 -12.09
CA ASP A 294 -13.68 -24.41 -13.05
C ASP A 294 -14.76 -23.30 -13.09
N LYS A 295 -15.92 -23.46 -13.75
CA LYS A 295 -16.90 -22.38 -14.06
C LYS A 295 -17.95 -22.11 -12.96
N HIS A 296 -18.36 -20.86 -12.72
CA HIS A 296 -19.42 -20.49 -11.76
C HIS A 296 -20.84 -20.91 -12.21
N VAL A 297 -21.65 -21.39 -11.25
CA VAL A 297 -23.11 -21.61 -11.38
C VAL A 297 -23.79 -20.76 -10.31
N VAL A 298 -24.76 -19.92 -10.67
CA VAL A 298 -25.51 -19.07 -9.73
C VAL A 298 -26.69 -19.88 -9.16
N PRO A 299 -26.92 -19.91 -7.84
CA PRO A 299 -28.06 -20.61 -7.26
C PRO A 299 -29.40 -20.10 -7.83
N GLY A 300 -30.22 -21.01 -8.36
CA GLY A 300 -31.53 -20.68 -8.94
C GLY A 300 -31.52 -20.37 -10.44
N THR A 301 -30.38 -20.50 -11.13
CA THR A 301 -30.35 -20.62 -12.59
C THR A 301 -30.08 -22.08 -12.94
N GLU A 302 -31.08 -22.83 -13.40
CA GLU A 302 -30.92 -24.25 -13.81
C GLU A 302 -29.94 -24.41 -14.98
N ASN A 303 -29.61 -23.31 -15.65
CA ASN A 303 -28.55 -23.25 -16.64
C ASN A 303 -27.31 -22.57 -16.04
N HIS A 304 -26.14 -23.04 -16.46
CA HIS A 304 -24.88 -22.31 -16.36
C HIS A 304 -25.12 -20.82 -16.62
N VAL A 305 -24.34 -19.93 -16.00
CA VAL A 305 -24.25 -18.53 -16.46
C VAL A 305 -23.57 -18.53 -17.83
N GLY A 306 -24.26 -19.06 -18.82
CA GLY A 306 -23.92 -18.96 -20.21
C GLY A 306 -24.23 -17.54 -20.64
N VAL A 307 -23.43 -17.05 -21.57
CA VAL A 307 -23.57 -15.81 -22.32
C VAL A 307 -24.99 -15.22 -22.37
N GLY A 308 -26.02 -16.02 -22.64
CA GLY A 308 -27.42 -15.61 -22.68
C GLY A 308 -27.94 -14.93 -21.41
N THR A 309 -27.61 -15.41 -20.20
CA THR A 309 -28.10 -14.80 -18.96
C THR A 309 -27.42 -13.47 -18.66
N MET A 310 -26.12 -13.34 -18.93
CA MET A 310 -25.41 -12.06 -18.82
C MET A 310 -25.93 -11.03 -19.82
N PHE A 311 -26.28 -11.46 -21.03
CA PHE A 311 -26.90 -10.61 -22.04
C PHE A 311 -28.32 -10.18 -21.64
N GLU A 312 -29.11 -11.08 -21.04
CA GLU A 312 -30.40 -10.72 -20.45
C GLU A 312 -30.24 -9.67 -19.34
N TYR A 313 -29.15 -9.75 -18.57
CA TYR A 313 -28.86 -8.81 -17.49
C TYR A 313 -28.50 -7.42 -18.03
N TRP A 314 -27.56 -7.30 -18.96
CA TRP A 314 -27.16 -6.01 -19.54
C TRP A 314 -28.31 -5.28 -20.24
N ASN A 315 -29.27 -6.03 -20.80
CA ASN A 315 -30.45 -5.44 -21.44
C ASN A 315 -31.52 -4.94 -20.45
N GLN A 316 -31.42 -5.30 -19.18
CA GLN A 316 -32.37 -4.99 -18.10
C GLN A 316 -31.65 -4.27 -16.94
N PRO A 317 -31.16 -3.04 -17.15
CA PRO A 317 -30.44 -2.28 -16.12
C PRO A 317 -31.29 -2.01 -14.87
N ASP A 318 -32.62 -1.93 -15.03
CA ASP A 318 -33.59 -1.85 -13.93
C ASP A 318 -33.58 -3.08 -13.00
N LYS A 319 -32.98 -4.19 -13.43
CA LYS A 319 -32.89 -5.44 -12.67
C LYS A 319 -31.50 -5.76 -12.14
N PHE A 320 -30.49 -4.90 -12.34
CA PHE A 320 -29.13 -5.14 -11.84
C PHE A 320 -29.11 -5.48 -10.35
N ASP A 321 -29.83 -4.74 -9.52
CA ASP A 321 -29.90 -5.00 -8.08
C ASP A 321 -30.47 -6.39 -7.74
N THR A 322 -31.43 -6.88 -8.55
CA THR A 322 -31.99 -8.23 -8.40
C THR A 322 -30.98 -9.31 -8.79
N PHE A 323 -30.10 -9.04 -9.75
CA PHE A 323 -29.06 -9.98 -10.17
C PHE A 323 -27.91 -10.00 -9.17
N THR A 324 -27.39 -8.82 -8.82
CA THR A 324 -26.26 -8.68 -7.91
C THR A 324 -26.60 -9.10 -6.47
N SER A 325 -27.85 -8.94 -6.02
CA SER A 325 -28.30 -9.48 -4.73
C SER A 325 -28.17 -11.00 -4.61
N LYS A 326 -28.24 -11.75 -5.72
CA LYS A 326 -27.99 -13.20 -5.72
C LYS A 326 -26.50 -13.53 -5.69
N TRP A 327 -25.64 -12.64 -6.20
CA TRP A 327 -24.21 -12.86 -6.33
C TRP A 327 -23.43 -12.55 -5.04
N VAL A 328 -24.01 -11.77 -4.14
CA VAL A 328 -23.42 -11.46 -2.83
C VAL A 328 -23.71 -12.53 -1.78
N LEU A 329 -24.68 -13.42 -2.01
CA LEU A 329 -25.04 -14.46 -1.06
C LEU A 329 -23.95 -15.55 -0.97
N PRO A 330 -23.60 -16.02 0.25
CA PRO A 330 -22.70 -17.16 0.40
C PRO A 330 -23.33 -18.41 -0.21
N TYR A 331 -22.53 -19.19 -0.94
CA TYR A 331 -23.01 -20.40 -1.61
C TYR A 331 -23.46 -21.45 -0.58
N THR A 332 -24.72 -21.86 -0.63
CA THR A 332 -25.35 -22.73 0.39
C THR A 332 -25.31 -24.22 0.06
N GLU A 333 -24.98 -24.64 -1.17
CA GLU A 333 -25.06 -26.05 -1.60
C GLU A 333 -23.71 -26.68 -1.97
N GLU A 334 -23.43 -27.89 -1.48
CA GLU A 334 -22.41 -28.79 -2.02
C GLU A 334 -22.87 -29.38 -3.36
N LYS A 335 -22.89 -28.58 -4.43
CA LYS A 335 -22.99 -29.12 -5.80
C LYS A 335 -21.62 -29.06 -6.45
N THR A 336 -21.16 -30.24 -6.83
CA THR A 336 -19.83 -30.55 -7.33
C THR A 336 -19.46 -29.70 -8.56
N GLY A 337 -18.29 -29.07 -8.51
CA GLY A 337 -17.57 -28.63 -9.72
C GLY A 337 -17.49 -27.14 -10.03
N THR A 338 -17.46 -26.22 -9.06
CA THR A 338 -17.32 -24.77 -9.32
C THR A 338 -16.11 -24.15 -8.60
N PRO A 339 -15.52 -23.06 -9.13
CA PRO A 339 -14.24 -22.51 -8.71
C PRO A 339 -14.37 -21.92 -7.31
N ARG A 340 -13.35 -22.14 -6.48
CA ARG A 340 -13.38 -21.70 -5.09
C ARG A 340 -12.27 -20.67 -4.89
N LYS A 341 -12.62 -19.46 -4.45
CA LYS A 341 -11.93 -18.95 -3.26
C LYS A 341 -12.29 -19.92 -2.15
N VAL A 342 -11.38 -20.83 -1.81
CA VAL A 342 -11.61 -21.71 -0.66
C VAL A 342 -11.52 -20.80 0.56
N LEU A 343 -12.67 -20.24 0.96
CA LEU A 343 -12.82 -19.76 2.31
C LEU A 343 -12.35 -20.89 3.21
N THR A 344 -11.47 -20.57 4.14
CA THR A 344 -11.08 -21.54 5.15
C THR A 344 -12.34 -22.05 5.85
N PRO A 345 -12.35 -23.29 6.37
CA PRO A 345 -13.50 -23.82 7.09
C PRO A 345 -13.99 -22.86 8.19
N TYR A 346 -13.04 -22.15 8.82
CA TYR A 346 -13.32 -21.10 9.78
C TYR A 346 -14.13 -19.95 9.16
N VAL A 347 -13.59 -19.26 8.14
CA VAL A 347 -14.29 -18.11 7.52
C VAL A 347 -15.64 -18.52 6.93
N LEU A 348 -15.72 -19.67 6.27
CA LEU A 348 -16.98 -20.17 5.69
C LEU A 348 -18.04 -20.39 6.77
N SER A 349 -17.66 -20.95 7.92
CA SER A 349 -18.60 -21.20 9.02
C SER A 349 -19.16 -19.90 9.60
N LYS A 350 -18.34 -18.85 9.67
CA LYS A 350 -18.71 -17.53 10.19
C LYS A 350 -19.65 -16.79 9.23
N ILE A 351 -19.32 -16.73 7.95
CA ILE A 351 -20.16 -16.06 6.95
C ILE A 351 -21.50 -16.77 6.74
N LYS A 352 -21.57 -18.10 6.89
CA LYS A 352 -22.85 -18.82 6.89
C LYS A 352 -23.76 -18.42 8.05
N ALA A 353 -23.18 -18.01 9.18
CA ALA A 353 -23.91 -17.56 10.35
C ALA A 353 -24.22 -16.05 10.35
N ASP A 354 -23.46 -15.25 9.59
CA ASP A 354 -23.61 -13.80 9.45
C ASP A 354 -24.15 -13.42 8.06
N SER A 355 -25.46 -13.17 7.98
CA SER A 355 -26.12 -12.78 6.73
C SER A 355 -25.72 -11.42 6.18
N ASN A 356 -25.01 -10.59 6.96
CA ASN A 356 -24.60 -9.25 6.57
C ASN A 356 -23.15 -9.25 6.03
N SER A 357 -22.38 -10.29 6.34
CA SER A 357 -21.03 -10.47 5.81
C SER A 357 -21.03 -10.99 4.38
N SER A 358 -20.22 -10.36 3.54
CA SER A 358 -19.96 -10.84 2.19
C SER A 358 -18.93 -11.96 2.17
N TRP A 359 -19.20 -13.00 1.36
CA TRP A 359 -18.24 -14.06 1.08
C TRP A 359 -16.91 -13.53 0.48
N ALA A 360 -16.94 -12.36 -0.16
CA ALA A 360 -15.81 -11.80 -0.88
C ALA A 360 -15.06 -10.72 -0.08
N LEU A 361 -15.74 -10.08 0.87
CA LEU A 361 -15.24 -8.99 1.72
C LEU A 361 -15.79 -9.19 3.13
N ASN A 362 -14.95 -9.63 4.06
CA ASN A 362 -15.39 -9.82 5.43
C ASN A 362 -14.25 -9.72 6.44
N HIS A 363 -14.59 -9.23 7.62
CA HIS A 363 -13.65 -9.06 8.72
C HIS A 363 -13.14 -10.39 9.26
N TYR A 364 -13.86 -11.51 9.08
CA TYR A 364 -13.36 -12.84 9.44
C TYR A 364 -12.11 -13.23 8.64
N ALA A 365 -12.12 -13.01 7.33
CA ALA A 365 -10.98 -13.25 6.45
C ALA A 365 -9.84 -12.28 6.74
N LEU A 366 -10.15 -11.02 7.04
CA LEU A 366 -9.16 -10.02 7.46
C LEU A 366 -8.46 -10.45 8.76
N LYS A 367 -9.24 -10.84 9.78
CA LYS A 367 -8.75 -11.35 11.06
C LYS A 367 -7.81 -12.54 10.84
N GLU A 368 -8.29 -13.55 10.14
CA GLU A 368 -7.50 -14.75 9.86
C GLU A 368 -6.22 -14.43 9.08
N SER A 369 -6.28 -13.49 8.12
CA SER A 369 -5.12 -13.10 7.32
C SER A 369 -4.05 -12.41 8.17
N ILE A 370 -4.45 -11.52 9.09
CA ILE A 370 -3.52 -10.85 10.02
C ILE A 370 -2.91 -11.87 10.98
N GLU A 371 -3.71 -12.76 11.57
CA GLU A 371 -3.27 -13.81 12.52
C GLU A 371 -2.36 -14.84 11.85
N LYS A 372 -2.55 -15.13 10.56
CA LYS A 372 -1.71 -16.04 9.77
C LYS A 372 -0.54 -15.36 9.06
N PHE A 373 -0.27 -14.09 9.35
CA PHE A 373 0.84 -13.33 8.75
C PHE A 373 0.81 -13.31 7.22
N VAL A 374 -0.40 -13.32 6.62
CA VAL A 374 -0.58 -13.11 5.18
C VAL A 374 -0.02 -11.74 4.76
N PHE A 375 -0.14 -10.74 5.65
CA PHE A 375 0.38 -9.40 5.47
C PHE A 375 1.60 -9.20 6.37
N PRO A 376 2.76 -9.78 6.03
CA PRO A 376 3.88 -9.93 6.95
C PRO A 376 4.39 -8.59 7.49
N THR A 377 4.48 -7.56 6.65
CA THR A 377 4.94 -6.22 7.09
C THR A 377 3.98 -5.63 8.12
N LEU A 378 2.66 -5.64 7.87
CA LEU A 378 1.68 -5.15 8.84
C LEU A 378 1.70 -5.95 10.14
N SER A 379 1.64 -7.28 10.06
CA SER A 379 1.65 -8.15 11.25
C SER A 379 2.90 -7.92 12.09
N LYS A 380 4.07 -7.72 11.45
CA LYS A 380 5.32 -7.38 12.15
C LYS A 380 5.29 -6.00 12.78
N SER A 381 4.73 -4.99 12.12
CA SER A 381 4.58 -3.67 12.74
C SER A 381 3.66 -3.73 13.96
N ILE A 382 2.60 -4.56 13.93
CA ILE A 382 1.71 -4.81 15.09
C ILE A 382 2.52 -5.41 16.26
N GLU A 383 3.24 -6.51 16.01
CA GLU A 383 4.04 -7.19 17.05
C GLU A 383 5.22 -6.34 17.55
N GLY A 384 5.94 -5.70 16.63
CA GLY A 384 7.13 -4.90 16.91
C GLY A 384 6.86 -3.69 17.79
N ASN A 385 5.63 -3.16 17.73
CA ASN A 385 5.15 -2.06 18.56
C ASN A 385 4.28 -2.55 19.74
N SER A 386 4.21 -3.87 19.99
CA SER A 386 3.42 -4.46 21.08
C SER A 386 1.94 -4.03 21.08
N SER A 387 1.38 -3.77 19.89
CA SER A 387 0.01 -3.32 19.74
C SER A 387 -0.97 -4.45 20.02
N GLN A 388 -2.01 -4.17 20.83
CA GLN A 388 -3.11 -5.09 21.14
C GLN A 388 -4.27 -4.95 20.15
N PHE A 389 -3.97 -4.57 18.91
CA PHE A 389 -4.93 -4.49 17.84
C PHE A 389 -5.56 -5.85 17.55
N SER A 390 -6.86 -5.87 17.33
CA SER A 390 -7.58 -7.08 16.92
C SER A 390 -8.82 -6.73 16.09
N ILE A 391 -9.23 -7.67 15.25
CA ILE A 391 -10.50 -7.57 14.53
C ILE A 391 -11.57 -8.30 15.34
N SER A 392 -12.58 -7.55 15.78
CA SER A 392 -13.72 -8.07 16.52
C SER A 392 -14.69 -8.79 15.58
N GLU A 393 -14.94 -10.07 15.85
CA GLU A 393 -15.92 -10.87 15.08
C GLU A 393 -17.35 -10.34 15.16
N GLU A 394 -17.67 -9.59 16.22
CA GLU A 394 -19.02 -9.07 16.48
C GLU A 394 -19.18 -7.63 16.02
N ASN A 395 -18.15 -6.79 16.22
CA ASN A 395 -18.28 -5.33 16.07
C ASN A 395 -17.65 -4.79 14.79
N ASP A 396 -16.79 -5.56 14.11
CA ASP A 396 -16.05 -5.09 12.93
C ASP A 396 -16.64 -5.60 11.61
N ASN A 397 -17.94 -5.91 11.58
CA ASN A 397 -18.64 -6.42 10.40
C ASN A 397 -18.63 -5.47 9.18
N LYS A 398 -18.32 -4.18 9.39
CA LYS A 398 -18.13 -3.17 8.33
C LYS A 398 -16.68 -3.02 7.88
N THR A 399 -15.71 -3.66 8.56
CA THR A 399 -14.29 -3.43 8.31
C THR A 399 -13.82 -4.19 7.06
N ILE A 400 -13.28 -3.46 6.09
CA ILE A 400 -12.83 -3.98 4.80
C ILE A 400 -11.32 -3.89 4.56
N ALA A 401 -10.60 -3.10 5.36
CA ALA A 401 -9.15 -3.01 5.33
C ALA A 401 -8.59 -2.50 6.66
N VAL A 402 -7.28 -2.65 6.85
CA VAL A 402 -6.51 -2.10 7.98
C VAL A 402 -5.23 -1.49 7.45
N TYR A 403 -4.96 -0.25 7.84
CA TYR A 403 -3.75 0.49 7.48
C TYR A 403 -2.86 0.64 8.71
N GLY A 404 -1.70 0.01 8.68
CA GLY A 404 -0.59 0.37 9.56
C GLY A 404 -0.08 1.74 9.18
N THR A 405 -0.05 2.65 10.15
CA THR A 405 0.27 4.07 9.93
C THR A 405 1.25 4.51 10.99
N ASN A 406 2.24 5.28 10.58
CA ASN A 406 3.11 5.96 11.51
C ASN A 406 2.80 7.45 11.58
N ILE A 407 2.91 8.04 12.77
CA ILE A 407 2.87 9.47 12.98
C ILE A 407 4.26 9.99 13.36
N SER A 408 4.66 11.09 12.73
CA SER A 408 5.93 11.79 13.00
C SER A 408 5.69 13.30 13.07
N GLY A 409 6.65 14.07 13.57
CA GLY A 409 6.53 15.54 13.65
C GLY A 409 5.55 16.03 14.72
N MET A 410 5.17 15.16 15.66
CA MET A 410 4.50 15.60 16.89
C MET A 410 5.51 16.37 17.74
N GLN A 411 5.07 17.46 18.36
CA GLN A 411 5.94 18.27 19.21
C GLN A 411 5.35 18.45 20.59
N VAL A 412 6.21 18.52 21.59
CA VAL A 412 5.84 18.83 22.96
C VAL A 412 6.44 20.17 23.37
N THR A 413 5.62 21.00 23.99
CA THR A 413 6.02 22.32 24.49
C THR A 413 5.92 22.37 26.01
N PHE A 414 6.89 23.01 26.66
CA PHE A 414 6.84 23.31 28.09
C PHE A 414 7.62 24.60 28.39
N THR A 415 7.51 25.08 29.61
CA THR A 415 8.31 26.21 30.12
C THR A 415 9.32 25.67 31.13
N ASN A 416 10.61 25.90 30.93
CA ASN A 416 11.63 25.48 31.91
C ASN A 416 11.63 26.38 33.17
N GLN A 417 12.51 26.05 34.11
CA GLN A 417 12.65 26.79 35.38
C GLN A 417 13.04 28.27 35.17
N MET A 418 13.66 28.60 34.04
CA MET A 418 14.05 29.96 33.66
C MET A 418 12.91 30.76 33.01
N GLY A 419 11.71 30.18 32.85
CA GLY A 419 10.59 30.84 32.19
C GLY A 419 10.67 30.84 30.67
N VAL A 420 11.59 30.06 30.07
CA VAL A 420 11.76 29.96 28.62
C VAL A 420 10.83 28.87 28.09
N ARG A 421 10.05 29.21 27.07
CA ARG A 421 9.21 28.25 26.33
C ARG A 421 10.09 27.44 25.39
N ILE A 422 10.09 26.13 25.58
CA ILE A 422 10.84 25.14 24.81
C ILE A 422 9.86 24.28 24.04
N THR A 423 10.22 23.93 22.81
CA THR A 423 9.48 22.99 21.96
C THR A 423 10.45 21.93 21.45
N LEU A 424 10.07 20.66 21.60
CA LEU A 424 10.87 19.51 21.19
C LEU A 424 10.01 18.56 20.35
N ASP A 425 10.62 17.89 19.39
CA ASP A 425 9.97 16.80 18.67
C ASP A 425 9.75 15.61 19.61
N LEU A 426 8.67 14.85 19.40
CA LEU A 426 8.43 13.54 19.98
C LEU A 426 8.85 12.44 18.99
N PRO A 427 9.21 11.24 19.47
CA PRO A 427 9.56 10.15 18.59
C PRO A 427 8.36 9.68 17.75
N LYS A 428 8.67 9.01 16.65
CA LYS A 428 7.70 8.42 15.73
C LYS A 428 6.89 7.33 16.46
N ASN A 429 5.57 7.32 16.26
CA ASN A 429 4.67 6.33 16.86
C ASN A 429 3.91 5.57 15.77
N PHE A 430 3.63 4.29 16.00
CA PHE A 430 2.85 3.43 15.10
C PHE A 430 1.44 3.22 15.65
N PHE A 431 0.44 3.19 14.75
CA PHE A 431 -0.95 2.91 15.08
C PHE A 431 -1.69 2.33 13.87
N LEU A 432 -2.90 1.83 14.09
CA LEU A 432 -3.69 1.16 13.06
C LEU A 432 -4.99 1.90 12.81
N ILE A 433 -5.36 1.97 11.53
CA ILE A 433 -6.61 2.60 11.08
C ILE A 433 -7.45 1.55 10.37
N LYS A 434 -8.64 1.26 10.90
CA LYS A 434 -9.60 0.37 10.25
C LYS A 434 -10.33 1.11 9.14
N GLN A 435 -10.46 0.52 7.97
CA GLN A 435 -11.37 1.01 6.94
C GLN A 435 -12.74 0.38 7.15
N ASN A 436 -13.74 1.20 7.47
CA ASN A 436 -15.12 0.79 7.49
C ASN A 436 -15.84 1.24 6.22
N THR A 437 -16.70 0.39 5.68
CA THR A 437 -17.64 0.81 4.64
C THR A 437 -18.66 1.77 5.21
N LYS A 438 -19.05 2.78 4.42
CA LYS A 438 -20.18 3.67 4.70
C LYS A 438 -21.53 2.96 4.51
N GLN A 439 -21.54 1.80 3.85
CA GLN A 439 -22.72 0.96 3.70
C GLN A 439 -23.10 0.29 5.02
N ILE A 440 -24.34 -0.16 5.13
CA ILE A 440 -24.82 -0.83 6.36
C ILE A 440 -24.06 -2.13 6.64
N ASP A 441 -23.58 -2.81 5.59
CA ASP A 441 -22.83 -4.05 5.67
C ASP A 441 -21.99 -4.29 4.39
N THR A 442 -21.13 -5.32 4.44
CA THR A 442 -20.24 -5.67 3.32
C THR A 442 -20.97 -6.33 2.16
N ASN A 443 -22.13 -6.95 2.37
CA ASN A 443 -23.00 -7.46 1.29
C ASN A 443 -23.57 -6.33 0.43
N THR A 444 -24.01 -5.25 1.05
CA THR A 444 -24.53 -4.05 0.38
C THR A 444 -23.42 -3.32 -0.36
N LEU A 445 -22.23 -3.24 0.23
CA LEU A 445 -21.05 -2.73 -0.46
C LEU A 445 -20.73 -3.56 -1.71
N LEU A 446 -20.62 -4.88 -1.58
CA LEU A 446 -20.29 -5.75 -2.70
C LEU A 446 -21.35 -5.63 -3.81
N ARG A 447 -22.64 -5.57 -3.43
CA ARG A 447 -23.74 -5.38 -4.37
C ARG A 447 -23.60 -4.08 -5.16
N LYS A 448 -23.23 -2.99 -4.49
CA LYS A 448 -22.96 -1.70 -5.14
C LYS A 448 -21.75 -1.75 -6.06
N TRP A 449 -20.68 -2.44 -5.67
CA TRP A 449 -19.52 -2.65 -6.55
C TRP A 449 -19.89 -3.44 -7.80
N TYR A 450 -20.68 -4.51 -7.67
CA TYR A 450 -21.19 -5.24 -8.83
C TYR A 450 -22.12 -4.40 -9.68
N ASN A 451 -23.08 -3.69 -9.10
CA ASN A 451 -23.98 -2.80 -9.85
C ASN A 451 -23.19 -1.76 -10.64
N ALA A 452 -22.21 -1.12 -10.00
CA ALA A 452 -21.32 -0.18 -10.69
C ALA A 452 -20.60 -0.87 -11.86
N ALA A 453 -20.03 -2.06 -11.65
CA ALA A 453 -19.37 -2.83 -12.69
C ALA A 453 -20.31 -3.18 -13.86
N PHE A 454 -21.53 -3.61 -13.57
CA PHE A 454 -22.56 -3.92 -14.56
C PHE A 454 -23.03 -2.68 -15.33
N GLU A 455 -23.19 -1.54 -14.65
CA GLU A 455 -23.47 -0.25 -15.28
C GLU A 455 -22.35 0.17 -16.22
N VAL A 456 -21.08 -0.05 -15.85
CA VAL A 456 -19.97 0.15 -16.78
C VAL A 456 -20.13 -0.73 -18.00
N GLN A 457 -20.30 -2.03 -17.81
CA GLN A 457 -20.40 -2.98 -18.92
C GLN A 457 -21.57 -2.68 -19.86
N ALA A 458 -22.76 -2.40 -19.32
CA ALA A 458 -23.94 -2.16 -20.14
C ALA A 458 -23.83 -0.87 -20.96
N ASN A 459 -23.03 0.11 -20.52
CA ASN A 459 -22.71 1.30 -21.31
C ASN A 459 -21.69 1.02 -22.44
N PHE A 460 -20.92 -0.07 -22.33
CA PHE A 460 -19.92 -0.52 -23.32
C PHE A 460 -20.44 -1.59 -24.31
N VAL A 461 -21.70 -2.02 -24.17
CA VAL A 461 -22.33 -3.05 -25.01
C VAL A 461 -23.66 -2.51 -25.56
N TRP A 462 -23.85 -2.48 -26.88
CA TRP A 462 -25.07 -1.94 -27.48
C TRP A 462 -26.30 -2.83 -27.22
N LYS A 463 -27.50 -2.25 -27.08
CA LYS A 463 -28.78 -2.99 -27.15
C LYS A 463 -29.09 -3.28 -28.62
N VAL A 464 -28.72 -4.45 -29.14
CA VAL A 464 -29.24 -4.92 -30.43
C VAL A 464 -30.58 -5.62 -30.19
N ASP A 465 -31.65 -5.16 -30.82
CA ASP A 465 -32.91 -5.90 -30.89
C ASP A 465 -32.67 -7.26 -31.55
N GLY A 466 -32.78 -8.33 -30.75
CA GLY A 466 -32.68 -9.72 -31.20
C GLY A 466 -31.24 -10.23 -31.36
N TYR A 467 -30.66 -10.73 -30.27
CA TYR A 467 -29.64 -11.80 -30.14
C TYR A 467 -28.48 -11.98 -31.15
N GLN A 468 -28.26 -11.10 -32.13
CA GLN A 468 -27.21 -11.27 -33.14
C GLN A 468 -26.02 -10.34 -32.88
N ARG A 469 -24.97 -10.98 -32.34
CA ARG A 469 -23.56 -10.55 -32.24
C ARG A 469 -23.32 -9.07 -31.93
N LEU A 470 -23.07 -8.86 -30.64
CA LEU A 470 -22.75 -7.59 -30.01
C LEU A 470 -21.30 -7.23 -30.27
N PHE A 471 -21.07 -6.46 -31.33
CA PHE A 471 -19.87 -5.67 -31.50
C PHE A 471 -20.28 -4.21 -31.37
N GLN A 472 -19.92 -3.51 -30.29
CA GLN A 472 -20.08 -2.06 -30.29
C GLN A 472 -18.96 -1.49 -31.12
N ALA A 473 -19.34 -0.85 -32.22
CA ALA A 473 -18.46 -0.18 -33.15
C ALA A 473 -18.27 1.28 -32.68
N PHE A 474 -17.24 1.58 -31.88
CA PHE A 474 -16.92 2.95 -31.44
C PHE A 474 -16.20 3.71 -32.55
N ASP A 475 -16.58 4.97 -32.77
CA ASP A 475 -15.77 5.85 -33.61
C ASP A 475 -14.45 6.15 -32.91
N ALA A 476 -13.40 6.45 -33.67
CA ALA A 476 -12.14 6.88 -33.09
C ALA A 476 -12.36 8.15 -32.26
N PRO A 477 -11.85 8.22 -31.01
CA PRO A 477 -11.99 9.39 -30.17
C PRO A 477 -11.54 10.68 -30.88
N GLN A 478 -12.24 11.78 -30.64
CA GLN A 478 -11.94 13.08 -31.24
C GLN A 478 -10.51 13.53 -30.93
N SER A 479 -9.99 13.21 -29.73
CA SER A 479 -8.63 13.50 -29.31
C SER A 479 -7.55 12.78 -30.14
N ILE A 480 -7.90 11.73 -30.86
CA ILE A 480 -7.00 10.97 -31.76
C ILE A 480 -7.20 11.38 -33.24
N GLY A 481 -8.16 12.27 -33.50
CA GLY A 481 -8.57 12.68 -34.84
C GLY A 481 -9.64 11.74 -35.40
N ALA A 482 -10.91 12.12 -35.22
CA ALA A 482 -12.06 11.39 -35.75
C ALA A 482 -11.86 11.11 -37.26
N GLY A 483 -11.72 9.82 -37.62
CA GLY A 483 -11.53 9.35 -39.00
C GLY A 483 -10.08 9.23 -39.49
N GLN A 484 -9.05 9.34 -38.64
CA GLN A 484 -7.63 9.32 -39.07
C GLN A 484 -6.75 8.24 -38.43
N MET A 485 -7.33 7.11 -37.99
CA MET A 485 -6.48 5.94 -37.71
C MET A 485 -5.95 5.35 -39.02
N ILE A 486 -4.64 5.52 -39.26
CA ILE A 486 -3.93 5.10 -40.46
C ILE A 486 -3.57 3.62 -40.29
N VAL A 487 -4.03 2.77 -41.20
CA VAL A 487 -3.64 1.34 -41.24
C VAL A 487 -2.11 1.21 -41.30
N ASN A 488 -1.54 0.25 -40.56
CA ASN A 488 -0.09 0.05 -40.39
C ASN A 488 0.66 1.18 -39.66
N LYS A 489 -0.02 2.22 -39.18
CA LYS A 489 0.55 3.17 -38.22
C LYS A 489 0.42 2.60 -36.81
N SER A 490 1.46 2.85 -36.05
CA SER A 490 1.64 2.42 -34.68
C SER A 490 1.06 3.51 -33.77
N TYR A 491 0.12 3.16 -32.88
CA TYR A 491 -0.51 4.09 -31.93
C TYR A 491 -0.23 3.67 -30.49
N ASN A 492 0.00 4.63 -29.60
CA ASN A 492 0.09 4.34 -28.18
C ASN A 492 -1.28 3.85 -27.69
N THR A 493 -1.33 2.59 -27.29
CA THR A 493 -2.54 1.90 -26.85
C THR A 493 -3.21 2.57 -25.65
N GLU A 494 -2.42 3.08 -24.71
CA GLU A 494 -2.92 3.77 -23.52
C GLU A 494 -3.64 5.05 -23.91
N GLU A 495 -2.99 5.93 -24.68
CA GLU A 495 -3.61 7.16 -25.19
C GLU A 495 -4.89 6.88 -25.98
N VAL A 496 -4.91 5.80 -26.76
CA VAL A 496 -6.09 5.43 -27.56
C VAL A 496 -7.25 5.01 -26.67
N PHE A 497 -6.99 4.14 -25.71
CA PHE A 497 -8.04 3.60 -24.84
C PHE A 497 -8.45 4.55 -23.73
N GLU A 498 -7.53 5.34 -23.17
CA GLU A 498 -7.85 6.46 -22.30
C GLU A 498 -8.81 7.41 -23.00
N ALA A 499 -8.54 7.76 -24.26
CA ALA A 499 -9.42 8.62 -25.02
C ALA A 499 -10.79 7.99 -25.31
N VAL A 500 -10.86 6.68 -25.64
CA VAL A 500 -12.14 5.96 -25.79
C VAL A 500 -12.91 5.95 -24.47
N PHE A 501 -12.22 5.67 -23.38
CA PHE A 501 -12.81 5.61 -22.05
C PHE A 501 -13.28 7.00 -21.59
N ASP A 502 -12.46 8.04 -21.74
CA ASP A 502 -12.82 9.40 -21.38
C ASP A 502 -13.98 9.94 -22.21
N GLU A 503 -13.99 9.69 -23.52
CA GLU A 503 -15.01 10.23 -24.41
C GLU A 503 -16.36 9.51 -24.30
N TYR A 504 -16.34 8.19 -24.19
CA TYR A 504 -17.57 7.38 -24.19
C TYR A 504 -18.10 7.08 -22.78
N TYR A 505 -17.27 7.07 -21.75
CA TYR A 505 -17.66 6.57 -20.43
C TYR A 505 -17.75 7.65 -19.33
N ILE A 506 -16.96 8.74 -19.37
CA ILE A 506 -17.17 9.88 -18.45
C ILE A 506 -18.56 10.52 -18.63
N LYS A 507 -19.15 10.40 -19.81
CA LYS A 507 -20.46 11.01 -20.14
C LYS A 507 -21.67 10.13 -19.84
N SER A 508 -21.53 8.81 -19.71
CA SER A 508 -22.66 7.87 -19.72
C SER A 508 -22.95 7.16 -18.38
N ALA A 509 -21.98 7.09 -17.46
CA ALA A 509 -22.14 6.35 -16.21
C ALA A 509 -22.43 7.28 -15.02
N ASN A 510 -23.26 6.83 -14.07
CA ASN A 510 -23.52 7.54 -12.81
C ASN A 510 -22.18 7.86 -12.13
N ALA A 511 -21.93 9.14 -11.79
CA ALA A 511 -20.67 9.60 -11.21
C ALA A 511 -20.17 8.77 -10.01
N ASP A 512 -21.08 8.07 -9.32
CA ASP A 512 -20.78 7.21 -8.17
C ASP A 512 -19.85 6.03 -8.48
N TRP A 513 -19.76 5.54 -9.72
CA TRP A 513 -18.86 4.40 -10.05
C TRP A 513 -17.38 4.71 -9.73
N LYS A 514 -16.99 5.99 -9.84
CA LYS A 514 -15.62 6.47 -9.57
C LYS A 514 -15.22 6.28 -8.10
N ASN A 515 -16.20 6.11 -7.22
CA ASN A 515 -15.95 5.80 -5.82
C ASN A 515 -15.53 4.34 -5.62
N TYR A 516 -15.88 3.44 -6.55
CA TYR A 516 -15.71 1.99 -6.39
C TYR A 516 -14.63 1.38 -7.31
N VAL A 517 -14.30 2.00 -8.44
CA VAL A 517 -13.21 1.53 -9.32
C VAL A 517 -11.86 1.84 -8.67
N SER A 518 -11.06 0.80 -8.49
CA SER A 518 -9.76 0.90 -7.83
C SER A 518 -8.61 1.14 -8.80
N ASP A 519 -8.67 0.51 -9.97
CA ASP A 519 -7.70 0.65 -11.04
C ASP A 519 -8.31 0.12 -12.34
N TRP A 520 -7.72 0.45 -13.47
CA TRP A 520 -8.02 -0.16 -14.76
C TRP A 520 -6.72 -0.34 -15.55
N ALA A 521 -6.62 -1.44 -16.29
CA ALA A 521 -5.43 -1.81 -17.05
C ALA A 521 -5.83 -2.22 -18.47
N ILE A 522 -4.96 -2.01 -19.45
CA ILE A 522 -5.14 -2.54 -20.80
C ILE A 522 -4.16 -3.70 -20.98
N LEU A 523 -4.69 -4.87 -21.32
CA LEU A 523 -3.97 -6.08 -21.63
C LEU A 523 -4.04 -6.31 -23.13
N VAL A 524 -2.93 -6.20 -23.86
CA VAL A 524 -2.93 -6.48 -25.31
C VAL A 524 -2.62 -7.94 -25.57
N ASN A 525 -3.61 -8.72 -26.01
CA ASN A 525 -3.38 -10.09 -26.46
C ASN A 525 -2.94 -10.08 -27.93
N ASN A 526 -1.70 -10.53 -28.19
CA ASN A 526 -1.22 -10.82 -29.53
C ASN A 526 -1.40 -12.31 -29.81
N GLU A 527 -2.49 -12.70 -30.48
CA GLU A 527 -2.67 -14.06 -30.98
C GLU A 527 -1.86 -14.27 -32.26
N ASN A 528 -0.53 -14.38 -32.12
CA ASN A 528 0.37 -14.81 -33.19
C ASN A 528 1.00 -16.15 -32.83
N SER A 529 0.30 -17.25 -33.11
CA SER A 529 0.97 -18.54 -33.34
C SER A 529 0.38 -19.20 -34.57
N GLU A 530 1.09 -19.08 -35.70
CA GLU A 530 0.76 -19.67 -37.01
C GLU A 530 0.70 -21.21 -37.00
N ASN A 531 0.95 -21.87 -35.87
CA ASN A 531 0.77 -23.31 -35.71
C ASN A 531 -0.31 -23.54 -34.66
N GLY A 532 -1.42 -24.17 -35.04
CA GLY A 532 -2.66 -24.38 -34.26
C GLY A 532 -2.56 -25.10 -32.91
N THR A 533 -1.42 -25.09 -32.24
CA THR A 533 -1.38 -25.05 -30.78
C THR A 533 -1.81 -23.66 -30.34
N SER A 534 -3.06 -23.51 -29.91
CA SER A 534 -3.49 -22.40 -29.07
C SER A 534 -2.70 -22.46 -27.76
N ALA A 535 -1.45 -22.01 -27.81
CA ALA A 535 -0.77 -21.55 -26.63
C ALA A 535 -1.52 -20.28 -26.23
N MET A 536 -2.54 -20.44 -25.38
CA MET A 536 -2.69 -19.47 -24.30
C MET A 536 -1.32 -19.43 -23.63
N SER A 537 -0.42 -18.58 -24.11
CA SER A 537 0.54 -17.96 -23.21
C SER A 537 -0.35 -17.19 -22.24
N ARG A 538 -0.76 -17.88 -21.16
CA ARG A 538 -1.35 -17.28 -19.98
C ARG A 538 -0.31 -16.28 -19.50
N PHE A 539 -0.33 -15.07 -20.04
CA PHE A 539 0.25 -13.91 -19.38
C PHE A 539 -0.69 -13.57 -18.23
N ILE A 540 -0.77 -14.47 -17.24
CA ILE A 540 -1.11 -14.06 -15.88
C ILE A 540 0.16 -13.38 -15.39
N LYS A 541 0.32 -12.11 -15.78
CA LYS A 541 1.21 -11.19 -15.08
C LYS A 541 0.37 -10.03 -14.57
N PRO A 542 -0.10 -10.10 -13.31
CA PRO A 542 -0.31 -8.94 -12.47
C PRO A 542 1.06 -8.50 -11.94
N SER A 543 1.95 -8.19 -12.86
CA SER A 543 3.08 -7.30 -12.59
C SER A 543 2.97 -6.23 -13.66
N HIS A 544 3.61 -5.09 -13.48
CA HIS A 544 3.78 -4.12 -14.57
C HIS A 544 4.51 -4.74 -15.77
N SER A 545 3.82 -5.55 -16.56
CA SER A 545 3.97 -5.61 -17.99
C SER A 545 3.27 -4.33 -18.46
N THR A 546 3.92 -3.19 -18.66
CA THR A 546 5.13 -2.99 -19.46
C THR A 546 5.52 -4.14 -20.40
N THR A 547 4.57 -4.88 -21.00
CA THR A 547 4.58 -4.86 -22.46
C THR A 547 4.73 -3.39 -22.76
N PRO A 548 5.83 -2.97 -23.42
CA PRO A 548 6.19 -1.56 -23.49
C PRO A 548 4.96 -0.74 -23.83
N ARG A 549 5.00 0.55 -23.54
CA ARG A 549 4.22 1.59 -24.23
C ARG A 549 4.28 1.32 -25.74
N SER A 550 3.51 0.33 -26.18
CA SER A 550 3.85 -0.48 -27.34
C SER A 550 2.86 -0.02 -28.33
N ASN A 551 3.42 0.61 -29.34
CA ASN A 551 2.57 1.14 -30.36
C ASN A 551 1.89 -0.04 -31.04
N VAL A 552 0.59 -0.22 -30.82
CA VAL A 552 -0.17 -1.25 -31.52
C VAL A 552 -0.33 -0.80 -32.96
N LYS A 553 0.04 -1.68 -33.88
CA LYS A 553 -0.34 -1.53 -35.28
C LYS A 553 -1.69 -2.19 -35.44
N PHE A 554 -2.70 -1.40 -35.79
CA PHE A 554 -3.98 -1.95 -36.20
C PHE A 554 -3.80 -2.54 -37.60
N TYR A 555 -3.96 -3.87 -37.71
CA TYR A 555 -3.90 -4.61 -38.97
C TYR A 555 -5.29 -4.75 -39.60
N ASP A 556 -5.30 -4.98 -40.91
CA ASP A 556 -6.51 -5.19 -41.71
C ASP A 556 -7.09 -6.59 -41.45
N TRP A 557 -8.39 -6.69 -41.17
CA TRP A 557 -9.11 -7.97 -41.00
C TRP A 557 -8.87 -8.95 -42.15
N ASN A 558 -8.57 -8.46 -43.36
CA ASN A 558 -8.25 -9.28 -44.52
C ASN A 558 -6.84 -9.91 -44.51
N THR A 559 -5.99 -9.57 -43.52
CA THR A 559 -4.60 -10.06 -43.41
C THR A 559 -4.39 -11.14 -42.36
N GLY A 560 -5.45 -11.56 -41.64
CA GLY A 560 -5.41 -12.70 -40.71
C GLY A 560 -4.74 -12.44 -39.36
N LEU A 561 -4.43 -11.19 -39.02
CA LEU A 561 -3.85 -10.77 -37.74
C LEU A 561 -4.90 -10.09 -36.87
N GLU A 562 -5.45 -10.79 -35.88
CA GLU A 562 -6.27 -10.20 -34.83
C GLU A 562 -5.38 -9.69 -33.69
N VAL A 563 -5.37 -8.38 -33.46
CA VAL A 563 -4.92 -7.80 -32.19
C VAL A 563 -6.18 -7.51 -31.40
N ASN A 564 -6.38 -8.24 -30.30
CA ASN A 564 -7.52 -8.07 -29.41
C ASN A 564 -7.00 -7.45 -28.10
N PRO A 565 -6.83 -6.12 -28.04
CA PRO A 565 -6.62 -5.42 -26.78
C PRO A 565 -7.84 -5.62 -25.87
N THR A 566 -7.56 -6.01 -24.64
CA THR A 566 -8.49 -6.29 -23.57
C THR A 566 -8.39 -5.16 -22.54
N ILE A 567 -9.42 -4.37 -22.26
CA ILE A 567 -9.43 -3.52 -21.04
C ILE A 567 -9.87 -4.39 -19.87
N ARG A 568 -9.12 -4.37 -18.77
CA ARG A 568 -9.44 -4.95 -17.47
C ARG A 568 -9.73 -3.85 -16.46
N MET A 569 -10.96 -3.74 -15.96
CA MET A 569 -11.24 -2.87 -14.80
C MET A 569 -11.28 -3.69 -13.52
N ASN A 570 -10.60 -3.19 -12.49
CA ASN A 570 -10.48 -3.84 -11.19
C ASN A 570 -11.30 -3.07 -10.14
N PHE A 571 -12.19 -3.80 -9.49
CA PHE A 571 -12.89 -3.34 -8.28
C PHE A 571 -12.19 -4.00 -7.08
N PHE A 572 -11.59 -3.17 -6.21
CA PHE A 572 -10.73 -3.58 -5.08
C PHE A 572 -9.37 -4.20 -5.49
N SER A 573 -8.37 -3.37 -5.78
CA SER A 573 -7.01 -3.80 -6.13
C SER A 573 -5.97 -3.32 -5.11
N GLN A 574 -5.03 -4.23 -4.80
CA GLN A 574 -3.77 -3.94 -4.12
C GLN A 574 -2.73 -3.33 -5.08
N GLY A 575 -3.10 -2.31 -5.84
CA GLY A 575 -2.27 -1.90 -6.97
C GLY A 575 -2.00 -3.09 -7.92
N LYS A 576 -0.72 -3.42 -8.16
CA LYS A 576 -0.28 -4.37 -9.19
C LYS A 576 -0.84 -5.80 -9.06
N TYR A 577 -1.33 -6.22 -7.90
CA TYR A 577 -1.89 -7.55 -7.68
C TYR A 577 -3.40 -7.55 -7.87
N ASN A 578 -3.87 -8.42 -8.77
CA ASN A 578 -5.28 -8.67 -9.04
C ASN A 578 -5.95 -9.34 -7.82
N SER A 579 -6.22 -8.59 -6.76
CA SER A 579 -7.18 -8.99 -5.71
C SER A 579 -8.63 -8.69 -6.10
N GLY A 580 -8.85 -8.25 -7.35
CA GLY A 580 -10.10 -7.68 -7.82
C GLY A 580 -11.24 -8.69 -7.83
N LEU A 581 -12.25 -8.43 -6.99
CA LEU A 581 -13.50 -9.17 -6.90
C LEU A 581 -14.39 -9.03 -8.14
N GLY A 582 -13.98 -8.23 -9.11
CA GLY A 582 -14.59 -8.17 -10.43
C GLY A 582 -13.55 -7.68 -11.42
N ASN A 583 -13.30 -8.48 -12.45
CA ASN A 583 -12.49 -8.09 -13.60
C ASN A 583 -13.45 -7.85 -14.77
N LEU A 584 -13.51 -6.62 -15.27
CA LEU A 584 -14.25 -6.31 -16.49
C LEU A 584 -13.31 -6.39 -17.67
N VAL A 585 -13.48 -7.38 -18.54
CA VAL A 585 -12.65 -7.65 -19.73
C VAL A 585 -13.40 -7.16 -20.98
N PHE A 586 -12.84 -6.19 -21.71
CA PHE A 586 -13.38 -5.68 -22.98
C PHE A 586 -12.41 -5.91 -24.12
N ASP A 587 -12.74 -6.72 -25.12
CA ASP A 587 -11.87 -6.92 -26.28
C ASP A 587 -12.25 -6.00 -27.43
N PHE A 588 -11.29 -5.31 -28.04
CA PHE A 588 -11.58 -4.41 -29.15
C PHE A 588 -11.00 -4.93 -30.47
N GLY A 589 -11.84 -5.17 -31.49
CA GLY A 589 -11.41 -5.46 -32.86
C GLY A 589 -11.42 -4.22 -33.76
N TYR A 590 -10.63 -4.18 -34.83
CA TYR A 590 -10.66 -3.09 -35.83
C TYR A 590 -11.29 -3.57 -37.15
N ASN A 591 -12.28 -2.83 -37.68
CA ASN A 591 -12.84 -3.09 -39.02
C ASN A 591 -12.58 -1.92 -40.00
N LYS A 592 -11.86 -2.21 -41.09
CA LYS A 592 -11.41 -1.28 -42.13
C LYS A 592 -12.54 -0.57 -42.88
N THR A 593 -13.73 -1.16 -42.99
CA THR A 593 -14.79 -0.59 -43.84
C THR A 593 -15.43 0.65 -43.23
N ASN A 594 -15.38 0.81 -41.89
CA ASN A 594 -16.10 1.88 -41.18
C ASN A 594 -15.28 2.64 -40.12
N PHE A 595 -13.99 2.34 -39.94
CA PHE A 595 -13.14 2.95 -38.89
C PHE A 595 -13.71 2.81 -37.47
N LYS A 596 -14.21 1.62 -37.12
CA LYS A 596 -14.84 1.39 -35.83
C LYS A 596 -14.11 0.33 -35.01
N PHE A 597 -13.94 0.61 -33.71
CA PHE A 597 -13.50 -0.37 -32.72
C PHE A 597 -14.68 -1.25 -32.34
N ASN A 598 -14.55 -2.57 -32.38
CA ASN A 598 -15.60 -3.52 -32.03
C ASN A 598 -15.36 -4.06 -30.61
N SER A 599 -16.11 -3.64 -29.59
CA SER A 599 -16.06 -4.34 -28.30
C SER A 599 -16.74 -5.71 -28.40
N SER A 600 -16.08 -6.76 -27.98
CA SER A 600 -16.70 -8.05 -27.65
C SER A 600 -16.46 -8.32 -26.17
N PRO A 601 -17.49 -8.65 -25.37
CA PRO A 601 -17.24 -9.24 -24.07
C PRO A 601 -16.72 -10.67 -24.33
N LEU A 602 -15.40 -10.92 -24.23
CA LEU A 602 -14.93 -12.31 -24.30
C LEU A 602 -15.51 -13.13 -23.15
N TYR A 603 -15.97 -14.30 -23.57
CA TYR A 603 -16.49 -15.44 -22.81
C TYR A 603 -15.55 -16.00 -21.73
N ARG A 604 -14.34 -15.47 -21.56
CA ARG A 604 -13.28 -16.15 -20.81
C ARG A 604 -13.12 -15.52 -19.44
N GLU A 605 -13.76 -16.20 -18.48
CA GLU A 605 -13.55 -16.06 -17.04
C GLU A 605 -14.07 -14.75 -16.45
N TRP A 606 -15.33 -14.80 -15.97
CA TRP A 606 -15.63 -14.15 -14.69
C TRP A 606 -14.88 -14.92 -13.61
N SER A 607 -13.56 -14.75 -13.58
CA SER A 607 -12.74 -15.16 -12.46
C SER A 607 -12.90 -14.04 -11.44
N PHE A 608 -13.77 -14.31 -10.46
CA PHE A 608 -13.66 -13.69 -9.15
C PHE A 608 -12.37 -14.24 -8.56
N TYR A 609 -11.24 -13.59 -8.87
CA TYR A 609 -9.92 -13.95 -8.34
C TYR A 609 -9.90 -13.74 -6.85
#